data_AF-A0A972LLZ7-F1
#
_entry.id   AF-A0A972LLZ7-F1
#
_cell.length_a   1.000
_cell.length_b   1.000
_cell.length_c   1.000
_cell.angle_alpha   90.00
_cell.angle_beta   90.00
_cell.angle_gamma   90.00
#
_symmetry.space_group_name_H-M   'P 1'
#
loop_
_entity.id
_entity.type
_entity.pdbx_description
1 polymer ?
#
loop_
_entity_poly.entity_id
_entity_poly.type
_entity_poly.pdbx_seq_one_letter_code
_entity_poly.pdbx_strand_id
1 'polypeptide(L)'
;RMVTLAINIFAANLADRGAEIEALVLNYADQTDFGMRYQTPYDLSEAVSVDLGELNRVLGESVALPEAVSVLEAYGLNVTTADEKLTVCAAPYRDDLMHAIDLIEDFAISRGYHSFTPAMPATFTVGGLSQIEQFSDAMRLAMVGFGFEEVVSNILGSAEDFIEKMSLGFSGDVNQSPRPETQIVAIENPMTERFSLLRSWLTPSLLRVEGASSKAFYPHRIFEAGEVAQLAPERDDHTVTLIHLAALVAHPSANFSELHTVLESLFARLAMQYTLEPLTHASFIDGRSGKIKIENQEIGLIGEIHPKVLDAWQIGMPTVVFEISLEGLL
;
A
#
# COMPACT_ATOMS: atom_id res chain seq x y z
N ARG A 1 3.09 34.42 -3.08
CA ARG A 1 4.26 33.89 -3.83
C ARG A 1 3.89 33.26 -5.20
N MET A 2 3.05 32.21 -5.27
CA MET A 2 2.74 31.51 -6.55
C MET A 2 2.25 32.40 -7.70
N VAL A 3 1.36 33.37 -7.43
CA VAL A 3 0.87 34.30 -8.47
C VAL A 3 2.00 35.15 -9.03
N THR A 4 2.90 35.63 -8.16
CA THR A 4 4.09 36.40 -8.54
C THR A 4 5.03 35.57 -9.42
N LEU A 5 5.27 34.31 -9.06
CA LEU A 5 6.07 33.39 -9.86
C LEU A 5 5.45 33.17 -11.26
N ALA A 6 4.14 32.96 -11.33
CA ALA A 6 3.45 32.81 -12.61
C ALA A 6 3.59 34.07 -13.49
N ILE A 7 3.52 35.27 -12.90
CA ILE A 7 3.75 36.53 -13.61
C ILE A 7 5.20 36.62 -14.11
N ASN A 8 6.19 36.27 -13.28
CA ASN A 8 7.60 36.27 -13.69
C ASN A 8 7.85 35.33 -14.87
N ILE A 9 7.31 34.10 -14.80
CA ILE A 9 7.41 33.11 -15.88
C ILE A 9 6.76 33.67 -17.15
N PHE A 10 5.56 34.22 -17.05
CA PHE A 10 4.84 34.76 -18.20
C PHE A 10 5.56 35.96 -18.83
N ALA A 11 6.05 36.89 -17.99
CA ALA A 11 6.80 38.06 -18.43
C ALA A 11 8.10 37.66 -19.15
N ALA A 12 8.88 36.73 -18.57
CA ALA A 12 10.09 36.21 -19.21
C ALA A 12 9.78 35.56 -20.57
N ASN A 13 8.75 34.69 -20.63
CA ASN A 13 8.33 34.04 -21.87
C ASN A 13 7.86 35.00 -22.97
N LEU A 14 7.28 36.14 -22.60
CA LEU A 14 6.87 37.18 -23.54
C LEU A 14 8.06 38.04 -23.99
N ALA A 15 8.98 38.35 -23.08
CA ALA A 15 10.22 39.06 -23.40
C ALA A 15 11.08 38.26 -24.40
N ASP A 16 11.21 36.95 -24.22
CA ASP A 16 11.90 36.06 -25.18
C ASP A 16 11.27 36.07 -26.58
N ARG A 17 9.99 36.46 -26.69
CA ARG A 17 9.24 36.62 -27.95
C ARG A 17 9.26 38.05 -28.49
N GLY A 18 10.00 38.96 -27.87
CA GLY A 18 10.17 40.35 -28.30
C GLY A 18 9.19 41.35 -27.71
N ALA A 19 8.44 40.98 -26.66
CA ALA A 19 7.64 41.94 -25.90
C ALA A 19 8.50 42.78 -24.95
N GLU A 20 8.06 44.01 -24.67
CA GLU A 20 8.66 44.86 -23.64
C GLU A 20 7.94 44.65 -22.30
N ILE A 21 8.70 44.44 -21.22
CA ILE A 21 8.16 44.27 -19.88
C ILE A 21 8.01 45.65 -19.24
N GLU A 22 6.77 46.10 -19.06
CA GLU A 22 6.46 47.25 -18.22
C GLU A 22 6.16 46.81 -16.79
N ALA A 23 6.87 47.40 -15.83
CA ALA A 23 6.69 47.07 -14.43
C ALA A 23 5.52 47.84 -13.81
N LEU A 24 4.68 47.14 -13.04
CA LEU A 24 3.51 47.70 -12.37
C LEU A 24 3.70 47.70 -10.85
N VAL A 25 3.32 48.79 -10.21
CA VAL A 25 3.32 48.89 -8.74
C VAL A 25 1.93 48.50 -8.23
N LEU A 26 1.88 47.39 -7.51
CA LEU A 26 0.67 46.91 -6.86
C LEU A 26 0.54 47.57 -5.48
N ASN A 27 -0.65 48.06 -5.16
CA ASN A 27 -0.99 48.61 -3.84
C ASN A 27 -2.12 47.79 -3.24
N TYR A 28 -1.84 47.08 -2.15
CA TYR A 28 -2.80 46.25 -1.43
C TYR A 28 -3.32 47.00 -0.20
N ALA A 29 -4.58 46.76 0.14
CA ALA A 29 -5.19 47.31 1.36
C ALA A 29 -4.66 46.62 2.62
N ASP A 30 -4.17 45.38 2.50
CA ASP A 30 -3.68 44.54 3.59
C ASP A 30 -2.20 44.18 3.38
N GLN A 31 -1.52 43.78 4.47
CA GLN A 31 -0.12 43.33 4.45
C GLN A 31 0.00 42.01 3.68
N THR A 32 0.91 41.97 2.70
CA THR A 32 1.31 40.74 1.99
C THR A 32 2.73 40.32 2.39
N ASP A 33 3.16 39.12 1.98
CA ASP A 33 4.54 38.64 2.16
C ASP A 33 5.59 39.58 1.52
N PHE A 34 5.18 40.36 0.51
CA PHE A 34 6.02 41.33 -0.19
C PHE A 34 5.75 42.78 0.26
N GLY A 35 4.98 42.96 1.34
CA GLY A 35 4.53 44.26 1.84
C GLY A 35 3.22 44.74 1.19
N MET A 36 2.70 45.88 1.66
CA MET A 36 1.47 46.49 1.12
C MET A 36 1.67 47.12 -0.25
N ARG A 37 2.92 47.37 -0.66
CA ARG A 37 3.27 48.00 -1.93
C ARG A 37 4.53 47.37 -2.50
N TYR A 38 4.42 46.72 -3.65
CA TYR A 38 5.55 46.10 -4.34
C TYR A 38 5.38 46.16 -5.87
N GLN A 39 6.48 46.00 -6.58
CA GLN A 39 6.53 46.07 -8.04
C GLN A 39 6.52 44.66 -8.65
N THR A 40 5.83 44.48 -9.77
CA THR A 40 5.80 43.23 -10.55
C THR A 40 6.24 43.48 -12.01
N PRO A 41 6.96 42.56 -12.68
CA PRO A 41 7.55 41.33 -12.16
C PRO A 41 8.48 41.59 -10.97
N TYR A 42 8.56 40.63 -10.05
CA TYR A 42 9.25 40.78 -8.76
C TYR A 42 10.37 39.74 -8.67
N ASP A 43 11.59 40.12 -8.32
CA ASP A 43 12.68 39.17 -8.22
C ASP A 43 12.50 38.25 -7.00
N LEU A 44 12.21 36.97 -7.26
CA LEU A 44 12.08 35.92 -6.25
C LEU A 44 13.38 35.15 -6.02
N SER A 45 14.47 35.51 -6.71
CA SER A 45 15.72 34.78 -6.60
C SER A 45 16.31 34.89 -5.20
N GLU A 46 16.52 33.73 -4.58
CA GLU A 46 17.20 33.60 -3.31
C GLU A 46 18.57 32.95 -3.57
N ALA A 47 19.61 33.49 -2.92
CA ALA A 47 20.95 32.96 -3.07
C ALA A 47 21.12 31.69 -2.22
N VAL A 48 21.53 30.61 -2.87
CA VAL A 48 21.86 29.35 -2.21
C VAL A 48 23.36 29.14 -2.30
N SER A 49 23.98 28.73 -1.19
CA SER A 49 25.41 28.45 -1.16
C SER A 49 25.73 27.01 -0.77
N VAL A 50 26.81 26.47 -1.35
CA VAL A 50 27.37 25.16 -1.01
C VAL A 50 28.89 25.20 -1.03
N ASP A 51 29.53 24.51 -0.09
CA ASP A 51 30.97 24.32 -0.11
C ASP A 51 31.33 23.23 -1.14
N LEU A 52 32.43 23.41 -1.88
CA LEU A 52 32.86 22.45 -2.91
C LEU A 52 33.06 21.04 -2.33
N GLY A 53 33.55 20.95 -1.10
CA GLY A 53 33.70 19.68 -0.39
C GLY A 53 32.37 18.97 -0.16
N GLU A 54 31.31 19.71 0.16
CA GLU A 54 29.96 19.16 0.35
C GLU A 54 29.35 18.72 -0.98
N LEU A 55 29.52 19.52 -2.04
CA LEU A 55 29.15 19.13 -3.40
C LEU A 55 29.81 17.81 -3.81
N ASN A 56 31.13 17.68 -3.60
CA ASN A 56 31.87 16.45 -3.90
C ASN A 56 31.41 15.26 -3.04
N ARG A 57 31.11 15.50 -1.77
CA ARG A 57 30.62 14.47 -0.83
C ARG A 57 29.28 13.90 -1.30
N VAL A 58 28.35 14.76 -1.72
CA VAL A 58 27.01 14.34 -2.16
C VAL A 58 27.06 13.67 -3.53
N LEU A 59 27.86 14.20 -4.46
CA LEU A 59 28.05 13.60 -5.79
C LEU A 59 28.82 12.27 -5.74
N GLY A 60 29.64 12.05 -4.71
CA GLY A 60 30.49 10.87 -4.59
C GLY A 60 31.75 10.90 -5.47
N GLU A 61 32.06 12.04 -6.08
CA GLU A 61 33.25 12.25 -6.93
C GLU A 61 33.90 13.61 -6.64
N SER A 62 35.18 13.74 -6.98
CA SER A 62 35.90 15.01 -6.86
C SER A 62 35.71 15.84 -8.13
N VAL A 63 34.99 16.95 -8.01
CA VAL A 63 34.80 17.98 -9.04
C VAL A 63 35.71 19.17 -8.73
N ALA A 64 36.37 19.70 -9.75
CA ALA A 64 37.17 20.91 -9.62
C ALA A 64 36.28 22.17 -9.66
N LEU A 65 36.60 23.21 -8.89
CA LEU A 65 35.82 24.44 -8.85
C LEU A 65 35.53 25.06 -10.23
N PRO A 66 36.48 25.12 -11.20
CA PRO A 66 36.20 25.65 -12.53
C PRO A 66 35.20 24.82 -13.34
N GLU A 67 35.19 23.49 -13.16
CA GLU A 67 34.20 22.60 -13.77
C GLU A 67 32.82 22.85 -13.17
N ALA A 68 32.73 22.93 -11.83
CA ALA A 68 31.49 23.22 -11.12
C ALA A 68 30.84 24.53 -11.60
N VAL A 69 31.62 25.61 -11.69
CA VAL A 69 31.15 26.91 -12.19
C VAL A 69 30.68 26.79 -13.64
N SER A 70 31.49 26.22 -14.53
CA SER A 70 31.16 26.11 -15.95
C SER A 70 29.88 25.31 -16.21
N VAL A 71 29.65 24.24 -15.46
CA VAL A 71 28.48 23.36 -15.61
C VAL A 71 27.21 24.04 -15.10
N LEU A 72 27.29 24.74 -13.96
CA LEU A 72 26.15 25.47 -13.37
C LEU A 72 25.78 26.71 -14.18
N GLU A 73 26.76 27.43 -14.71
CA GLU A 73 26.51 28.56 -15.63
C GLU A 73 25.89 28.09 -16.94
N ALA A 74 26.36 26.97 -17.51
CA ALA A 74 25.76 26.36 -18.70
C ALA A 74 24.31 25.92 -18.47
N TYR A 75 23.95 25.61 -17.22
CA TYR A 75 22.58 25.31 -16.81
C TYR A 75 21.69 26.56 -16.66
N GLY A 76 22.29 27.76 -16.66
CA GLY A 76 21.58 29.04 -16.53
C GLY A 76 21.51 29.60 -15.11
N LEU A 77 22.41 29.18 -14.22
CA LEU A 77 22.55 29.74 -12.87
C LEU A 77 23.61 30.84 -12.85
N ASN A 78 23.37 31.90 -12.06
CA ASN A 78 24.37 32.93 -11.80
C ASN A 78 25.27 32.47 -10.65
N VAL A 79 26.54 32.17 -10.93
CA VAL A 79 27.46 31.60 -9.95
C VAL A 79 28.49 32.63 -9.48
N THR A 80 28.67 32.75 -8.17
CA THR A 80 29.76 33.50 -7.56
C THR A 80 30.55 32.59 -6.62
N THR A 81 31.86 32.80 -6.52
CA THR A 81 32.74 31.93 -5.71
C THR A 81 33.60 32.73 -4.75
N ALA A 82 33.72 32.25 -3.51
CA ALA A 82 34.67 32.76 -2.51
C ALA A 82 35.15 31.60 -1.64
N ASP A 83 36.47 31.47 -1.41
CA ASP A 83 37.06 30.46 -0.51
C ASP A 83 36.49 29.04 -0.66
N GLU A 84 36.44 28.52 -1.91
CA GLU A 84 35.88 27.19 -2.26
C GLU A 84 34.37 27.00 -2.01
N LYS A 85 33.65 28.09 -1.74
CA LYS A 85 32.19 28.12 -1.64
C LYS A 85 31.57 28.69 -2.91
N LEU A 86 30.59 27.96 -3.46
CA LEU A 86 29.75 28.42 -4.55
C LEU A 86 28.50 29.07 -3.98
N THR A 87 28.14 30.26 -4.47
CA THR A 87 26.86 30.91 -4.18
C THR A 87 26.16 31.16 -5.50
N VAL A 88 24.99 30.56 -5.66
CA VAL A 88 24.24 30.59 -6.90
C VAL A 88 22.89 31.27 -6.70
N CYS A 89 22.48 32.03 -7.70
CA CYS A 89 21.13 32.56 -7.80
C CYS A 89 20.50 32.04 -9.09
N ALA A 90 19.29 31.48 -8.97
CA ALA A 90 18.50 31.12 -10.13
C ALA A 90 17.90 32.38 -10.81
N ALA A 91 17.41 32.22 -12.03
CA ALA A 91 16.69 33.29 -12.71
C ALA A 91 15.36 33.61 -11.97
N PRO A 92 14.83 34.84 -12.05
CA PRO A 92 13.63 35.27 -11.31
C PRO A 92 12.34 34.47 -11.58
N TYR A 93 12.32 33.64 -12.62
CA TYR A 93 11.22 32.74 -12.97
C TYR A 93 11.40 31.31 -12.45
N ARG A 94 12.51 31.01 -11.76
CA ARG A 94 12.79 29.75 -11.06
C ARG A 94 12.71 30.00 -9.55
N ASP A 95 11.81 29.30 -8.89
CA ASP A 95 11.56 29.37 -7.44
C ASP A 95 11.77 27.99 -6.77
N ASP A 96 12.38 27.06 -7.51
CA ASP A 96 12.66 25.68 -7.12
C ASP A 96 14.03 25.51 -6.44
N LEU A 97 14.92 26.49 -6.55
CA LEU A 97 16.24 26.48 -5.91
C LEU A 97 16.14 26.95 -4.45
N MET A 98 15.85 26.03 -3.52
CA MET A 98 15.55 26.35 -2.11
C MET A 98 16.68 25.91 -1.15
N HIS A 99 17.49 24.93 -1.55
CA HIS A 99 18.51 24.31 -0.73
C HIS A 99 19.75 23.97 -1.57
N ALA A 100 20.90 23.79 -0.90
CA ALA A 100 22.16 23.41 -1.54
C ALA A 100 22.08 22.09 -2.33
N ILE A 101 21.11 21.22 -2.00
CA ILE A 101 20.89 19.95 -2.68
C ILE A 101 20.29 20.18 -4.08
N ASP A 102 19.42 21.17 -4.25
CA ASP A 102 18.83 21.51 -5.56
C ASP A 102 19.93 22.03 -6.52
N LEU A 103 20.91 22.78 -6.01
CA LEU A 103 22.11 23.16 -6.76
C LEU A 103 22.92 21.94 -7.19
N ILE A 104 23.14 20.99 -6.28
CA ILE A 104 23.90 19.76 -6.58
C ILE A 104 23.15 18.90 -7.61
N GLU A 105 21.81 18.85 -7.54
CA GLU A 105 20.96 18.22 -8.55
C GLU A 105 21.12 18.90 -9.91
N ASP A 106 20.99 20.23 -9.98
CA ASP A 106 21.19 21.00 -11.22
C ASP A 106 22.58 20.75 -11.83
N PHE A 107 23.62 20.69 -11.00
CA PHE A 107 24.96 20.29 -11.45
C PHE A 107 24.97 18.87 -12.04
N ALA A 108 24.38 17.90 -11.35
CA ALA A 108 24.38 16.50 -11.78
C ALA A 108 23.57 16.29 -13.07
N ILE A 109 22.46 17.01 -13.24
CA ILE A 109 21.66 17.02 -14.48
C ILE A 109 22.46 17.64 -15.62
N SER A 110 23.05 18.81 -15.39
CA SER A 110 23.83 19.56 -16.40
C SER A 110 25.07 18.79 -16.87
N ARG A 111 25.80 18.16 -15.94
CA ARG A 111 26.94 17.26 -16.24
C ARG A 111 26.48 15.96 -16.91
N GLY A 112 25.28 15.50 -16.56
CA GLY A 112 24.64 14.27 -17.02
C GLY A 112 24.96 13.07 -16.12
N TYR A 113 23.92 12.36 -15.65
CA TYR A 113 24.07 11.24 -14.71
C TYR A 113 24.94 10.07 -15.21
N HIS A 114 25.07 9.90 -16.52
CA HIS A 114 25.92 8.86 -17.11
C HIS A 114 27.43 9.14 -16.96
N SER A 115 27.81 10.37 -16.56
CA SER A 115 29.21 10.74 -16.33
C SER A 115 29.76 10.20 -15.00
N PHE A 116 28.89 9.85 -14.06
CA PHE A 116 29.28 9.37 -12.73
C PHE A 116 29.56 7.87 -12.75
N THR A 117 30.62 7.46 -12.05
CA THR A 117 30.97 6.04 -11.90
C THR A 117 30.08 5.39 -10.83
N PRO A 118 29.28 4.36 -11.16
CA PRO A 118 28.46 3.68 -10.16
C PRO A 118 29.32 3.07 -9.05
N ALA A 119 28.97 3.34 -7.79
CA ALA A 119 29.64 2.80 -6.62
C ALA A 119 28.70 1.86 -5.86
N MET A 120 29.20 0.68 -5.46
CA MET A 120 28.48 -0.22 -4.57
C MET A 120 28.51 0.35 -3.14
N PRO A 121 27.38 0.30 -2.39
CA PRO A 121 27.39 0.67 -0.98
C PRO A 121 28.42 -0.16 -0.20
N ALA A 122 29.26 0.50 0.59
CA ALA A 122 30.28 -0.15 1.41
C ALA A 122 29.70 -0.81 2.68
N THR A 123 28.46 -0.47 3.05
CA THR A 123 27.80 -1.01 4.23
C THR A 123 27.18 -2.37 3.92
N PHE A 124 27.70 -3.42 4.56
CA PHE A 124 27.15 -4.77 4.47
C PHE A 124 26.01 -4.95 5.47
N THR A 125 24.86 -5.39 4.98
CA THR A 125 23.72 -5.84 5.79
C THR A 125 23.28 -7.22 5.32
N VAL A 126 22.88 -8.09 6.25
CA VAL A 126 22.27 -9.38 5.92
C VAL A 126 20.77 -9.16 5.82
N GLY A 127 20.23 -9.23 4.60
CA GLY A 127 18.79 -9.25 4.38
C GLY A 127 18.18 -10.58 4.83
N GLY A 128 16.94 -10.55 5.28
CA GLY A 128 16.19 -11.74 5.65
C GLY A 128 14.69 -11.50 5.56
N LEU A 129 13.93 -12.58 5.38
CA LEU A 129 12.46 -12.55 5.43
C LEU A 129 12.00 -12.32 6.88
N SER A 130 10.89 -11.60 7.05
CA SER A 130 10.23 -11.50 8.35
C SER A 130 9.77 -12.89 8.82
N GLN A 131 9.56 -13.04 10.13
CA GLN A 131 9.10 -14.32 10.70
C GLN A 131 7.75 -14.75 10.12
N ILE A 132 6.83 -13.79 9.89
CA ILE A 132 5.51 -14.06 9.32
C ILE A 132 5.59 -14.52 7.86
N GLU A 133 6.49 -13.97 7.04
CA GLU A 133 6.68 -14.45 5.67
C GLU A 133 7.23 -15.87 5.62
N GLN A 134 8.26 -16.16 6.44
CA GLN A 134 8.81 -17.52 6.53
C GLN A 134 7.76 -18.53 6.99
N PHE A 135 6.92 -18.14 7.95
CA PHE A 135 5.84 -18.96 8.46
C PHE A 135 4.74 -19.17 7.41
N SER A 136 4.34 -18.11 6.71
CA SER A 136 3.35 -18.16 5.63
C SER A 136 3.80 -19.09 4.50
N ASP A 137 5.06 -19.01 4.07
CA ASP A 137 5.62 -19.91 3.07
C ASP A 137 5.62 -21.38 3.52
N ALA A 138 5.93 -21.64 4.79
CA ALA A 138 5.86 -22.98 5.35
C ALA A 138 4.41 -23.52 5.35
N MET A 139 3.43 -22.67 5.62
CA MET A 139 2.01 -23.02 5.58
C MET A 139 1.50 -23.26 4.15
N ARG A 140 1.91 -22.44 3.18
CA ARG A 140 1.63 -22.66 1.74
C ARG A 140 2.13 -24.02 1.28
N LEU A 141 3.39 -24.35 1.60
CA LEU A 141 3.97 -25.65 1.26
C LEU A 141 3.23 -26.83 1.91
N ALA A 142 2.73 -26.66 3.14
CA ALA A 142 1.93 -27.68 3.79
C ALA A 142 0.58 -27.90 3.08
N MET A 143 -0.12 -26.83 2.69
CA MET A 143 -1.39 -26.91 1.96
C MET A 143 -1.24 -27.55 0.58
N VAL A 144 -0.20 -27.20 -0.16
CA VAL A 144 0.16 -27.88 -1.41
C VAL A 144 0.41 -29.37 -1.17
N GLY A 145 1.10 -29.72 -0.08
CA GLY A 145 1.30 -31.12 0.35
C GLY A 145 0.01 -31.88 0.64
N PHE A 146 -1.05 -31.20 1.08
CA PHE A 146 -2.40 -31.77 1.25
C PHE A 146 -3.22 -31.82 -0.04
N GLY A 147 -2.63 -31.42 -1.18
CA GLY A 147 -3.28 -31.47 -2.49
C GLY A 147 -4.21 -30.30 -2.77
N PHE A 148 -4.01 -29.16 -2.09
CA PHE A 148 -4.71 -27.92 -2.41
C PHE A 148 -3.92 -27.09 -3.43
N GLU A 149 -4.65 -26.34 -4.25
CA GLU A 149 -4.11 -25.38 -5.21
C GLU A 149 -4.21 -23.96 -4.64
N GLU A 150 -3.11 -23.21 -4.66
CA GLU A 150 -3.10 -21.83 -4.15
C GLU A 150 -3.76 -20.90 -5.17
N VAL A 151 -4.64 -20.03 -4.68
CA VAL A 151 -5.22 -18.94 -5.46
C VAL A 151 -4.79 -17.60 -4.86
N VAL A 152 -4.72 -16.58 -5.71
CA VAL A 152 -4.40 -15.22 -5.29
C VAL A 152 -5.56 -14.33 -5.70
N SER A 153 -6.25 -13.76 -4.71
CA SER A 153 -7.42 -12.92 -4.95
C SER A 153 -7.14 -11.44 -4.67
N ASN A 154 -8.00 -10.57 -5.21
CA ASN A 154 -7.92 -9.15 -4.91
C ASN A 154 -8.26 -8.90 -3.44
N ILE A 155 -7.48 -8.03 -2.80
CA ILE A 155 -7.77 -7.52 -1.45
C ILE A 155 -9.01 -6.63 -1.46
N LEU A 156 -9.24 -5.91 -2.57
CA LEU A 156 -10.40 -5.04 -2.75
C LEU A 156 -11.60 -5.82 -3.28
N GLY A 157 -12.78 -5.49 -2.76
CA GLY A 157 -14.06 -6.05 -3.19
C GLY A 157 -15.24 -5.10 -2.95
N SER A 158 -16.44 -5.65 -3.05
CA SER A 158 -17.70 -4.93 -2.89
C SER A 158 -18.43 -5.33 -1.61
N ALA A 159 -19.34 -4.47 -1.17
CA ALA A 159 -20.32 -4.82 -0.14
C ALA A 159 -21.17 -6.03 -0.53
N GLU A 160 -21.53 -6.15 -1.82
CA GLU A 160 -22.25 -7.32 -2.35
C GLU A 160 -21.52 -8.63 -2.02
N ASP A 161 -20.21 -8.68 -2.28
CA ASP A 161 -19.42 -9.90 -2.12
C ASP A 161 -19.10 -10.19 -0.65
N PHE A 162 -18.65 -9.20 0.11
CA PHE A 162 -18.19 -9.42 1.49
C PHE A 162 -19.33 -9.48 2.52
N ILE A 163 -20.49 -8.88 2.21
CA ILE A 163 -21.60 -8.74 3.16
C ILE A 163 -22.83 -9.46 2.65
N GLU A 164 -23.39 -9.04 1.51
CA GLU A 164 -24.71 -9.49 1.05
C GLU A 164 -24.72 -10.99 0.68
N LYS A 165 -23.80 -11.44 -0.17
CA LYS A 165 -23.69 -12.85 -0.57
C LYS A 165 -23.31 -13.75 0.60
N MET A 166 -22.59 -13.21 1.59
CA MET A 166 -22.25 -13.92 2.82
C MET A 166 -23.40 -13.97 3.82
N SER A 167 -24.56 -13.38 3.51
CA SER A 167 -25.70 -13.24 4.42
C SER A 167 -25.35 -12.56 5.73
N LEU A 168 -24.35 -11.67 5.72
CA LEU A 168 -23.99 -10.84 6.86
C LEU A 168 -24.84 -9.56 6.85
N GLY A 169 -25.15 -9.05 8.04
CA GLY A 169 -25.74 -7.73 8.17
C GLY A 169 -24.67 -6.64 8.00
N PHE A 170 -25.02 -5.52 7.38
CA PHE A 170 -24.25 -4.29 7.54
C PHE A 170 -24.39 -3.82 9.00
N SER A 171 -23.33 -3.22 9.57
CA SER A 171 -23.27 -2.89 11.01
C SER A 171 -24.56 -2.23 11.52
N GLY A 172 -25.20 -2.88 12.50
CA GLY A 172 -26.46 -2.40 13.10
C GLY A 172 -27.48 -3.47 13.51
N ASP A 173 -27.32 -4.73 13.13
CA ASP A 173 -28.17 -5.80 13.70
C ASP A 173 -27.74 -6.09 15.14
N VAL A 174 -28.51 -5.54 16.09
CA VAL A 174 -28.28 -5.63 17.54
C VAL A 174 -28.26 -7.08 18.05
N ASN A 175 -28.71 -8.04 17.23
CA ASN A 175 -28.76 -9.46 17.58
C ASN A 175 -27.48 -10.23 17.18
N GLN A 176 -26.54 -9.60 16.47
CA GLN A 176 -25.28 -10.23 16.06
C GLN A 176 -24.10 -9.61 16.80
N SER A 177 -23.30 -10.43 17.48
CA SER A 177 -22.05 -9.97 18.09
C SER A 177 -21.13 -9.41 17.00
N PRO A 178 -20.48 -8.25 17.21
CA PRO A 178 -19.54 -7.71 16.24
C PRO A 178 -18.41 -8.72 16.02
N ARG A 179 -18.19 -9.11 14.77
CA ARG A 179 -17.10 -10.00 14.36
C ARG A 179 -16.19 -9.31 13.34
N PRO A 180 -14.91 -9.72 13.21
CA PRO A 180 -14.00 -9.14 12.23
C PRO A 180 -14.57 -9.10 10.81
N GLU A 181 -15.30 -10.15 10.40
CA GLU A 181 -15.91 -10.28 9.07
C GLU A 181 -16.98 -9.20 8.80
N THR A 182 -17.61 -8.67 9.86
CA THR A 182 -18.65 -7.63 9.79
C THR A 182 -18.11 -6.21 9.99
N GLN A 183 -16.82 -6.09 10.34
CA GLN A 183 -16.13 -4.85 10.65
C GLN A 183 -15.13 -4.52 9.53
N ILE A 184 -15.69 -4.08 8.40
CA ILE A 184 -14.95 -3.94 7.15
C ILE A 184 -14.45 -2.50 6.95
N VAL A 185 -13.21 -2.35 6.50
CA VAL A 185 -12.64 -1.05 6.14
C VAL A 185 -13.16 -0.63 4.76
N ALA A 186 -13.78 0.55 4.69
CA ALA A 186 -14.35 1.12 3.48
C ALA A 186 -13.47 2.22 2.89
N ILE A 187 -13.38 2.28 1.56
CA ILE A 187 -12.73 3.36 0.83
C ILE A 187 -13.73 4.51 0.68
N GLU A 188 -13.32 5.72 1.05
CA GLU A 188 -14.20 6.91 1.00
C GLU A 188 -14.60 7.29 -0.44
N ASN A 189 -13.65 7.28 -1.37
CA ASN A 189 -13.85 7.72 -2.76
C ASN A 189 -13.46 6.61 -3.76
N PRO A 190 -14.20 5.49 -3.81
CA PRO A 190 -13.84 4.38 -4.69
C PRO A 190 -14.16 4.72 -6.15
N MET A 191 -13.25 4.38 -7.06
CA MET A 191 -13.46 4.56 -8.51
C MET A 191 -14.60 3.69 -9.06
N THR A 192 -14.92 2.59 -8.38
CA THR A 192 -16.03 1.68 -8.70
C THR A 192 -16.49 0.98 -7.43
N GLU A 193 -17.79 0.69 -7.32
CA GLU A 193 -18.37 -0.05 -6.19
C GLU A 193 -17.78 -1.45 -6.02
N ARG A 194 -17.21 -2.03 -7.09
CA ARG A 194 -16.50 -3.32 -7.05
C ARG A 194 -15.22 -3.31 -6.19
N PHE A 195 -14.68 -2.12 -5.89
CA PHE A 195 -13.47 -1.94 -5.10
C PHE A 195 -13.73 -0.91 -3.98
N SER A 196 -14.88 -1.02 -3.32
CA SER A 196 -15.34 -0.10 -2.27
C SER A 196 -14.88 -0.51 -0.87
N LEU A 197 -14.56 -1.79 -0.67
CA LEU A 197 -14.19 -2.36 0.63
C LEU A 197 -12.87 -3.13 0.53
N LEU A 198 -12.11 -3.13 1.61
CA LEU A 198 -11.01 -4.09 1.81
C LEU A 198 -11.57 -5.38 2.42
N ARG A 199 -11.07 -6.55 2.01
CA ARG A 199 -11.48 -7.82 2.60
C ARG A 199 -11.04 -7.89 4.07
N SER A 200 -11.96 -8.28 4.95
CA SER A 200 -11.69 -8.57 6.37
C SER A 200 -11.34 -10.03 6.66
N TRP A 201 -11.57 -10.89 5.65
CA TRP A 201 -11.37 -12.34 5.67
C TRP A 201 -11.29 -12.87 4.22
N LEU A 202 -10.73 -14.05 4.02
CA LEU A 202 -10.43 -14.63 2.70
C LEU A 202 -11.58 -15.48 2.14
N THR A 203 -12.45 -16.01 2.99
CA THR A 203 -13.54 -16.92 2.61
C THR A 203 -14.40 -16.42 1.43
N PRO A 204 -14.86 -15.15 1.38
CA PRO A 204 -15.64 -14.66 0.23
C PRO A 204 -14.85 -14.69 -1.09
N SER A 205 -13.54 -14.47 -1.03
CA SER A 205 -12.68 -14.54 -2.21
C SER A 205 -12.54 -15.97 -2.73
N LEU A 206 -12.42 -16.96 -1.85
CA LEU A 206 -12.41 -18.37 -2.25
C LEU A 206 -13.74 -18.78 -2.89
N LEU A 207 -14.87 -18.34 -2.32
CA LEU A 207 -16.21 -18.59 -2.88
C LEU A 207 -16.37 -17.93 -4.26
N ARG A 208 -15.82 -16.73 -4.46
CA ARG A 208 -15.80 -16.08 -5.79
C ARG A 208 -15.09 -16.94 -6.83
N VAL A 209 -13.94 -17.53 -6.47
CA VAL A 209 -13.18 -18.42 -7.35
C VAL A 209 -13.97 -19.71 -7.62
N GLU A 210 -14.56 -20.33 -6.61
CA GLU A 210 -15.38 -21.54 -6.78
C GLU A 210 -16.59 -21.29 -7.69
N GLY A 211 -17.32 -20.19 -7.49
CA GLY A 211 -18.45 -19.80 -8.34
C GLY A 211 -18.06 -19.59 -9.81
N ALA A 212 -16.84 -19.08 -10.06
CA ALA A 212 -16.29 -18.93 -11.41
C ALA A 212 -15.78 -20.26 -12.00
N SER A 213 -15.58 -21.29 -11.18
CA SER A 213 -14.93 -22.56 -11.54
C SER A 213 -15.91 -23.69 -11.85
N SER A 214 -17.21 -23.41 -12.00
CA SER A 214 -18.26 -24.41 -12.27
C SER A 214 -18.04 -25.33 -13.49
N LYS A 215 -17.12 -25.00 -14.39
CA LYS A 215 -16.74 -25.81 -15.56
C LYS A 215 -15.59 -26.79 -15.30
N ALA A 216 -14.86 -26.62 -14.20
CA ALA A 216 -13.76 -27.50 -13.82
C ALA A 216 -14.30 -28.81 -13.21
N PHE A 217 -13.46 -29.84 -13.19
CA PHE A 217 -13.84 -31.14 -12.64
C PHE A 217 -13.60 -31.17 -11.14
N TYR A 218 -14.64 -31.53 -10.39
CA TYR A 218 -14.55 -31.82 -8.97
C TYR A 218 -13.65 -33.04 -8.69
N PRO A 219 -13.00 -33.11 -7.51
CA PRO A 219 -13.10 -32.17 -6.38
C PRO A 219 -12.25 -30.92 -6.55
N HIS A 220 -12.76 -29.78 -6.11
CA HIS A 220 -11.97 -28.55 -6.00
C HIS A 220 -11.42 -28.43 -4.58
N ARG A 221 -10.12 -28.18 -4.48
CA ARG A 221 -9.39 -27.95 -3.22
C ARG A 221 -8.53 -26.72 -3.43
N ILE A 222 -9.02 -25.57 -3.00
CA ILE A 222 -8.31 -24.29 -3.18
C ILE A 222 -7.98 -23.67 -1.83
N PHE A 223 -6.88 -22.94 -1.75
CA PHE A 223 -6.50 -22.22 -0.55
C PHE A 223 -5.85 -20.89 -0.91
N GLU A 224 -5.80 -19.98 0.05
CA GLU A 224 -5.07 -18.72 -0.07
C GLU A 224 -4.40 -18.40 1.28
N ALA A 225 -3.13 -18.01 1.23
CA ALA A 225 -2.43 -17.35 2.33
C ALA A 225 -2.21 -15.89 1.97
N GLY A 226 -3.00 -14.97 2.54
CA GLY A 226 -3.07 -13.60 2.06
C GLY A 226 -3.54 -12.59 3.10
N GLU A 227 -3.30 -11.32 2.79
CA GLU A 227 -3.57 -10.19 3.68
C GLU A 227 -5.06 -9.90 3.85
N VAL A 228 -5.48 -9.56 5.06
CA VAL A 228 -6.81 -9.06 5.41
C VAL A 228 -6.68 -7.78 6.22
N ALA A 229 -7.63 -6.87 6.07
CA ALA A 229 -7.68 -5.62 6.81
C ALA A 229 -8.73 -5.70 7.93
N GLN A 230 -8.33 -5.39 9.16
CA GLN A 230 -9.23 -5.34 10.31
C GLN A 230 -9.20 -3.95 10.95
N LEU A 231 -10.32 -3.55 11.55
CA LEU A 231 -10.37 -2.35 12.39
C LEU A 231 -9.65 -2.62 13.71
N ALA A 232 -8.77 -1.70 14.09
CA ALA A 232 -7.97 -1.75 15.32
C ALA A 232 -7.99 -0.35 15.97
N PRO A 233 -9.12 0.07 16.58
CA PRO A 233 -9.32 1.44 17.07
C PRO A 233 -8.26 1.94 18.05
N GLU A 234 -7.61 1.02 18.76
CA GLU A 234 -6.53 1.26 19.72
C GLU A 234 -5.19 1.68 19.08
N ARG A 235 -5.02 1.50 17.77
CA ARG A 235 -3.82 1.90 17.03
C ARG A 235 -3.97 3.31 16.44
N ASP A 236 -2.84 3.97 16.17
CA ASP A 236 -2.79 5.32 15.57
C ASP A 236 -3.41 5.36 14.15
N ASP A 237 -3.26 4.26 13.40
CA ASP A 237 -3.81 4.05 12.06
C ASP A 237 -5.24 3.46 12.07
N HIS A 238 -5.80 3.19 13.26
CA HIS A 238 -7.11 2.59 13.51
C HIS A 238 -7.40 1.28 12.78
N THR A 239 -6.38 0.67 12.16
CA THR A 239 -6.48 -0.49 11.28
C THR A 239 -5.26 -1.37 11.44
N VAL A 240 -5.38 -2.65 11.10
CA VAL A 240 -4.28 -3.59 11.07
C VAL A 240 -4.40 -4.48 9.84
N THR A 241 -3.25 -4.81 9.24
CA THR A 241 -3.16 -5.82 8.19
C THR A 241 -2.59 -7.10 8.79
N LEU A 242 -3.29 -8.21 8.58
CA LEU A 242 -2.92 -9.55 9.06
C LEU A 242 -2.88 -10.52 7.89
N ILE A 243 -2.12 -11.59 7.99
CA ILE A 243 -2.06 -12.68 7.02
C ILE A 243 -2.94 -13.82 7.53
N HIS A 244 -3.99 -14.12 6.78
CA HIS A 244 -4.82 -15.28 7.03
C HIS A 244 -4.44 -16.43 6.11
N LEU A 245 -4.72 -17.64 6.55
CA LEU A 245 -4.76 -18.85 5.72
C LEU A 245 -6.20 -19.35 5.68
N ALA A 246 -6.79 -19.40 4.49
CA ALA A 246 -8.10 -19.99 4.27
C ALA A 246 -8.01 -21.12 3.25
N ALA A 247 -8.87 -22.12 3.42
CA ALA A 247 -9.01 -23.23 2.50
C ALA A 247 -10.48 -23.57 2.24
N LEU A 248 -10.76 -24.03 1.03
CA LEU A 248 -12.08 -24.42 0.56
C LEU A 248 -12.03 -25.78 -0.12
N VAL A 249 -12.99 -26.63 0.21
CA VAL A 249 -13.22 -27.91 -0.46
C VAL A 249 -14.65 -27.95 -0.98
N ALA A 250 -14.82 -28.23 -2.27
CA ALA A 250 -16.14 -28.37 -2.91
C ALA A 250 -16.21 -29.66 -3.74
N HIS A 251 -17.24 -30.47 -3.50
CA HIS A 251 -17.62 -31.68 -4.27
C HIS A 251 -18.92 -32.29 -3.70
N PRO A 252 -19.58 -33.25 -4.38
CA PRO A 252 -20.87 -33.80 -3.95
C PRO A 252 -20.95 -34.41 -2.55
N SER A 253 -19.81 -34.76 -1.95
CA SER A 253 -19.71 -35.41 -0.64
C SER A 253 -18.88 -34.59 0.36
N ALA A 254 -18.58 -33.33 0.05
CA ALA A 254 -17.79 -32.47 0.94
C ALA A 254 -18.53 -32.31 2.27
N ASN A 255 -17.79 -32.47 3.36
CA ASN A 255 -18.34 -32.44 4.72
C ASN A 255 -17.32 -31.89 5.71
N PHE A 256 -17.82 -31.43 6.86
CA PHE A 256 -17.00 -30.84 7.92
C PHE A 256 -15.75 -31.66 8.27
N SER A 257 -15.89 -32.99 8.41
CA SER A 257 -14.83 -33.88 8.87
C SER A 257 -13.63 -33.95 7.91
N GLU A 258 -13.88 -33.82 6.61
CA GLU A 258 -12.82 -33.83 5.61
C GLU A 258 -11.85 -32.66 5.80
N LEU A 259 -12.41 -31.45 5.90
CA LEU A 259 -11.58 -30.26 6.05
C LEU A 259 -11.02 -30.14 7.48
N HIS A 260 -11.76 -30.62 8.48
CA HIS A 260 -11.27 -30.73 9.84
C HIS A 260 -10.04 -31.64 9.94
N THR A 261 -9.96 -32.71 9.17
CA THR A 261 -8.77 -33.59 9.14
C THR A 261 -7.53 -32.87 8.61
N VAL A 262 -7.70 -31.97 7.63
CA VAL A 262 -6.62 -31.12 7.11
C VAL A 262 -6.17 -30.12 8.19
N LEU A 263 -7.12 -29.50 8.87
CA LEU A 263 -6.85 -28.62 10.00
C LEU A 263 -6.08 -29.34 11.12
N GLU A 264 -6.56 -30.51 11.57
CA GLU A 264 -5.85 -31.33 12.57
C GLU A 264 -4.41 -31.65 12.14
N SER A 265 -4.22 -32.00 10.86
CA SER A 265 -2.90 -32.30 10.30
C SER A 265 -1.96 -31.09 10.28
N LEU A 266 -2.48 -29.90 10.00
CA LEU A 266 -1.73 -28.64 10.09
C LEU A 266 -1.29 -28.37 11.53
N PHE A 267 -2.20 -28.41 12.49
CA PHE A 267 -1.89 -28.16 13.91
C PHE A 267 -0.94 -29.20 14.50
N ALA A 268 -1.08 -30.46 14.10
CA ALA A 268 -0.15 -31.52 14.49
C ALA A 268 1.27 -31.25 13.96
N ARG A 269 1.41 -30.77 12.71
CA ARG A 269 2.70 -30.37 12.14
C ARG A 269 3.32 -29.18 12.88
N LEU A 270 2.49 -28.27 13.34
CA LEU A 270 2.91 -27.10 14.13
C LEU A 270 3.17 -27.43 15.61
N ALA A 271 2.92 -28.67 16.04
CA ALA A 271 2.98 -29.10 17.44
C ALA A 271 2.12 -28.21 18.37
N MET A 272 0.98 -27.72 17.87
CA MET A 272 0.05 -26.88 18.61
C MET A 272 -1.26 -27.63 18.89
N GLN A 273 -1.85 -27.38 20.06
CA GLN A 273 -3.17 -27.86 20.42
C GLN A 273 -4.20 -26.75 20.24
N TYR A 274 -5.32 -27.09 19.61
CA TYR A 274 -6.47 -26.19 19.48
C TYR A 274 -7.72 -26.86 20.02
N THR A 275 -8.74 -26.04 20.30
CA THR A 275 -10.08 -26.49 20.65
C THR A 275 -11.08 -25.96 19.64
N LEU A 276 -12.15 -26.73 19.43
CA LEU A 276 -13.31 -26.30 18.66
C LEU A 276 -14.48 -26.05 19.61
N GLU A 277 -15.03 -24.86 19.54
CA GLU A 277 -16.29 -24.53 20.21
C GLU A 277 -17.38 -24.31 19.14
N PRO A 278 -18.63 -24.77 19.36
CA PRO A 278 -19.73 -24.50 18.44
C PRO A 278 -19.87 -23.01 18.14
N LEU A 279 -20.10 -22.69 16.87
CA LEU A 279 -20.21 -21.33 16.38
C LEU A 279 -21.52 -21.17 15.61
N THR A 280 -22.35 -20.21 15.99
CA THR A 280 -23.48 -19.76 15.16
C THR A 280 -23.04 -18.57 14.33
N HIS A 281 -23.11 -18.72 13.00
CA HIS A 281 -22.67 -17.71 12.04
C HIS A 281 -23.52 -17.77 10.77
N ALA A 282 -23.99 -16.62 10.28
CA ALA A 282 -25.01 -16.55 9.22
C ALA A 282 -24.58 -17.17 7.88
N SER A 283 -23.27 -17.16 7.60
CA SER A 283 -22.71 -17.76 6.38
C SER A 283 -22.62 -19.29 6.40
N PHE A 284 -22.84 -19.93 7.56
CA PHE A 284 -22.66 -21.37 7.75
C PHE A 284 -23.97 -22.08 8.12
N ILE A 285 -24.03 -23.38 7.92
CA ILE A 285 -25.15 -24.21 8.36
C ILE A 285 -25.16 -24.27 9.90
N ASP A 286 -26.32 -24.00 10.51
CA ASP A 286 -26.46 -24.04 11.96
C ASP A 286 -26.08 -25.43 12.53
N GLY A 287 -25.26 -25.43 13.58
CA GLY A 287 -24.68 -26.64 14.17
C GLY A 287 -23.57 -27.31 13.36
N ARG A 288 -23.16 -26.77 12.20
CA ARG A 288 -22.04 -27.29 11.37
C ARG A 288 -20.92 -26.27 11.16
N SER A 289 -20.68 -25.45 12.17
CA SER A 289 -19.56 -24.52 12.25
C SER A 289 -18.96 -24.50 13.64
N GLY A 290 -17.65 -24.26 13.70
CA GLY A 290 -16.90 -24.14 14.94
C GLY A 290 -15.89 -23.00 14.85
N LYS A 291 -15.68 -22.32 15.97
CA LYS A 291 -14.56 -21.39 16.15
C LYS A 291 -13.33 -22.18 16.59
N ILE A 292 -12.19 -21.80 16.04
CA ILE A 292 -10.89 -22.41 16.31
C ILE A 292 -10.21 -21.54 17.36
N LYS A 293 -9.85 -22.15 18.50
CA LYS A 293 -9.18 -21.46 19.61
C LYS A 293 -7.87 -22.13 19.98
N ILE A 294 -6.84 -21.31 20.18
CA ILE A 294 -5.63 -21.70 20.92
C ILE A 294 -5.74 -21.08 22.30
N GLU A 295 -5.63 -21.92 23.33
CA GLU A 295 -5.88 -21.52 24.72
C GLU A 295 -7.27 -20.86 24.89
N ASN A 296 -7.32 -19.53 24.99
CA ASN A 296 -8.56 -18.77 25.07
C ASN A 296 -8.71 -17.70 23.97
N GLN A 297 -7.81 -17.67 23.00
CA GLN A 297 -7.85 -16.72 21.87
C GLN A 297 -8.51 -17.39 20.66
N GLU A 298 -9.48 -16.70 20.06
CA GLU A 298 -10.06 -17.07 18.78
C GLU A 298 -9.07 -16.72 17.67
N ILE A 299 -8.69 -17.72 16.89
CA ILE A 299 -7.71 -17.58 15.80
C ILE A 299 -8.34 -17.81 14.44
N GLY A 300 -9.61 -18.22 14.38
CA GLY A 300 -10.27 -18.55 13.13
C GLY A 300 -11.55 -19.35 13.28
N LEU A 301 -12.03 -19.90 12.17
CA LEU A 301 -13.27 -20.64 12.06
C LEU A 301 -13.18 -21.79 11.05
N ILE A 302 -14.10 -22.73 11.17
CA ILE A 302 -14.31 -23.83 10.22
C ILE A 302 -15.81 -24.12 10.12
N GLY A 303 -16.31 -24.42 8.92
CA GLY A 303 -17.71 -24.82 8.78
C GLY A 303 -18.16 -25.17 7.38
N GLU A 304 -19.35 -25.75 7.30
CA GLU A 304 -20.07 -25.99 6.05
C GLU A 304 -20.88 -24.75 5.66
N ILE A 305 -20.68 -24.26 4.43
CA ILE A 305 -21.31 -23.03 3.95
C ILE A 305 -22.83 -23.23 3.81
N HIS A 306 -23.61 -22.25 4.24
CA HIS A 306 -25.07 -22.29 4.19
C HIS A 306 -25.55 -22.33 2.71
N PRO A 307 -26.58 -23.15 2.34
CA PRO A 307 -27.14 -23.21 0.99
C PRO A 307 -27.52 -21.83 0.42
N LYS A 308 -28.17 -21.01 1.26
CA LYS A 308 -28.15 -19.53 1.29
C LYS A 308 -27.06 -18.87 0.42
N VAL A 309 -25.85 -18.99 0.95
CA VAL A 309 -24.64 -18.35 0.48
C VAL A 309 -24.16 -19.02 -0.80
N LEU A 310 -24.22 -20.37 -0.88
CA LEU A 310 -23.87 -21.11 -2.09
C LEU A 310 -24.70 -20.66 -3.30
N ASP A 311 -26.01 -20.52 -3.13
CA ASP A 311 -26.91 -20.04 -4.19
C ASP A 311 -26.56 -18.60 -4.62
N ALA A 312 -26.22 -17.73 -3.66
CA ALA A 312 -25.82 -16.33 -3.93
C ALA A 312 -24.49 -16.24 -4.71
N TRP A 313 -23.59 -17.20 -4.51
CA TRP A 313 -22.33 -17.35 -5.24
C TRP A 313 -22.44 -18.25 -6.50
N GLN A 314 -23.64 -18.78 -6.79
CA GLN A 314 -23.90 -19.71 -7.91
C GLN A 314 -23.08 -21.02 -7.82
N ILE A 315 -22.85 -21.52 -6.61
CA ILE A 315 -22.10 -22.75 -6.34
C ILE A 315 -23.07 -23.92 -6.19
N GLY A 316 -22.95 -24.91 -7.07
CA GLY A 316 -23.85 -26.09 -7.11
C GLY A 316 -23.42 -27.27 -6.23
N MET A 317 -22.31 -27.16 -5.51
CA MET A 317 -21.76 -28.25 -4.69
C MET A 317 -21.71 -27.90 -3.21
N PRO A 318 -21.89 -28.91 -2.31
CA PRO A 318 -21.52 -28.76 -0.91
C PRO A 318 -20.10 -28.22 -0.79
N THR A 319 -19.92 -27.22 0.06
CA THR A 319 -18.65 -26.51 0.22
C THR A 319 -18.34 -26.33 1.69
N VAL A 320 -17.11 -26.63 2.06
CA VAL A 320 -16.58 -26.51 3.43
C VAL A 320 -15.38 -25.60 3.41
N VAL A 321 -15.26 -24.73 4.39
CA VAL A 321 -14.13 -23.80 4.51
C VAL A 321 -13.56 -23.81 5.93
N PHE A 322 -12.27 -23.51 6.04
CA PHE A 322 -11.67 -23.01 7.26
C PHE A 322 -10.88 -21.75 6.95
N GLU A 323 -10.72 -20.91 7.95
CA GLU A 323 -9.87 -19.72 7.89
C GLU A 323 -9.22 -19.50 9.25
N ILE A 324 -7.92 -19.24 9.28
CA ILE A 324 -7.13 -18.97 10.50
C ILE A 324 -6.19 -17.79 10.27
N SER A 325 -5.99 -16.95 11.29
CA SER A 325 -4.92 -15.93 11.31
C SER A 325 -3.58 -16.61 11.54
N LEU A 326 -2.59 -16.34 10.68
CA LEU A 326 -1.24 -16.87 10.81
C LEU A 326 -0.43 -16.11 11.87
N GLU A 327 -0.66 -14.81 12.05
CA GLU A 327 -0.07 -14.05 13.16
C GLU A 327 -0.57 -14.56 14.51
N GLY A 328 -1.85 -14.97 14.60
CA GLY A 328 -2.40 -15.59 15.80
C GLY A 328 -1.76 -16.94 16.17
N LEU A 329 -0.91 -17.50 15.30
CA LEU A 329 -0.17 -18.74 15.51
C LEU A 329 1.30 -18.53 15.89
N LEU A 330 1.80 -17.29 15.85
CA LEU A 330 3.19 -16.92 16.13
C LEU A 330 3.33 -16.37 17.56
#